data_AF-A0A413RQN1-F1
#
_entry.id   AF-A0A413RQN1-F1
#
_cell.length_a   1.000
_cell.length_b   1.000
_cell.length_c   1.000
_cell.angle_alpha   90.00
_cell.angle_beta   90.00
_cell.angle_gamma   90.00
#
_symmetry.space_group_name_H-M   'P 1'
#
loop_
_entity.id
_entity.type
_entity.pdbx_description
1 polymer ?
#
loop_
_entity_poly.entity_id
_entity_poly.type
_entity_poly.pdbx_seq_one_letter_code
_entity_poly.pdbx_strand_id
1 'polypeptide(L)' 'MSSNSPVERNGSPANAVGAFFAFLLFIGGLVLFTVAFNVGDAGPYVFSAGIAAVALSFAIPTTILPALEDREG' A
#
# COMPACT_ATOMS: atom_id res chain seq x y z
N MET A 1 -39.17 10.26 13.77
CA MET A 1 -37.82 10.84 13.87
C MET A 1 -36.84 9.68 13.98
N SER A 2 -36.22 9.27 12.87
CA SER A 2 -35.22 8.20 12.85
C SER A 2 -33.87 8.81 13.23
N SER A 3 -33.31 8.42 14.37
CA SER A 3 -31.95 8.81 14.75
C SER A 3 -30.96 8.05 13.86
N ASN A 4 -30.55 8.68 12.76
CA ASN A 4 -29.31 8.29 12.09
C ASN A 4 -28.16 8.78 12.96
N SER A 5 -27.76 7.97 13.95
CA SER A 5 -26.39 8.10 14.48
C SER A 5 -25.45 7.94 13.28
N PRO A 6 -24.49 8.85 13.08
CA PRO A 6 -23.43 8.58 12.13
C PRO A 6 -22.80 7.27 12.59
N VAL A 7 -22.85 6.24 11.75
CA VAL A 7 -22.04 5.05 11.93
C VAL A 7 -20.62 5.59 11.94
N GLU A 8 -20.05 5.76 13.13
CA GLU A 8 -18.62 5.94 13.32
C GLU A 8 -18.00 4.71 12.69
N ARG A 9 -17.58 4.86 11.42
CA ARG A 9 -16.72 3.92 10.74
C ARG A 9 -15.37 4.08 11.43
N ASN A 10 -15.30 3.63 12.69
CA ASN A 10 -14.11 3.60 13.50
C ASN A 10 -13.08 2.91 12.62
N GLY A 11 -12.10 3.66 12.11
CA GLY A 11 -11.13 3.15 11.16
C GLY A 11 -10.49 1.93 11.79
N SER A 12 -10.88 0.74 11.33
CA SER A 12 -10.44 -0.51 11.95
C SER A 12 -8.92 -0.46 12.08
N PRO A 13 -8.32 -0.85 13.22
CA PRO A 13 -6.86 -0.88 13.38
C PRO A 13 -6.16 -1.60 12.21
N ALA A 14 -6.83 -2.58 11.60
CA ALA A 14 -6.38 -3.26 10.38
C ALA A 14 -6.14 -2.30 9.19
N ASN A 15 -7.01 -1.31 9.00
CA ASN A 15 -6.90 -0.31 7.93
C ASN A 15 -5.73 0.65 8.17
N ALA A 16 -5.46 1.02 9.42
CA ALA A 16 -4.30 1.82 9.79
C ALA A 16 -2.98 1.06 9.55
N VAL A 17 -2.93 -0.23 9.90
CA VAL A 17 -1.76 -1.08 9.67
C VAL A 17 -1.50 -1.28 8.17
N GLY A 18 -2.54 -1.56 7.38
CA GLY A 18 -2.41 -1.69 5.93
C GLY A 18 -1.93 -0.40 5.26
N ALA A 19 -2.44 0.77 5.68
CA ALA A 19 -1.96 2.06 5.20
C ALA A 19 -0.49 2.34 5.59
N PHE A 20 -0.06 1.92 6.78
CA PHE A 20 1.34 2.04 7.20
C PHE A 20 2.28 1.18 6.34
N PHE A 21 1.92 -0.08 6.07
CA PHE A 21 2.73 -0.93 5.18
C PHE A 21 2.76 -0.40 3.75
N ALA A 22 1.64 0.11 3.25
CA ALA A 22 1.59 0.81 1.97
C ALA A 22 2.55 1.99 1.92
N PHE A 23 2.57 2.82 2.97
CA PHE A 23 3.50 3.95 3.07
C PHE A 23 4.97 3.50 3.07
N LEU A 24 5.33 2.47 3.85
CA LEU A 24 6.68 1.92 3.86
C LEU A 24 7.08 1.39 2.48
N LEU A 25 6.16 0.73 1.79
CA LEU A 25 6.41 0.18 0.46
C LEU A 25 6.62 1.29 -0.58
N PHE A 26 5.87 2.39 -0.47
CA PHE A 26 6.06 3.56 -1.31
C PHE A 26 7.45 4.17 -1.13
N ILE A 27 7.86 4.43 0.12
CA ILE A 27 9.19 4.96 0.43
C ILE A 27 10.28 3.97 -0.02
N GLY A 28 10.08 2.68 0.22
CA GLY A 28 10.98 1.62 -0.26
C GLY A 28 11.13 1.64 -1.78
N GLY A 29 10.04 1.82 -2.53
CA GLY A 29 10.06 1.96 -3.98
C GLY A 29 10.88 3.17 -4.45
N LEU A 30 10.74 4.33 -3.78
CA LEU A 30 11.55 5.51 -4.07
C LEU A 30 13.05 5.27 -3.82
N VAL A 31 13.38 4.58 -2.73
CA VAL A 31 14.77 4.18 -2.45
C VAL A 31 15.28 3.19 -3.51
N LEU A 32 14.46 2.25 -3.96
CA LEU A 32 14.86 1.33 -5.04
C LEU A 32 15.19 2.07 -6.33
N PHE A 33 14.45 3.13 -6.68
CA PHE A 33 14.80 3.95 -7.84
C PHE A 33 16.17 4.61 -7.73
N THR A 34 16.56 5.10 -6.55
CA THR A 34 17.89 5.70 -6.37
C THR A 34 18.98 4.64 -6.39
N VAL A 35 18.74 3.47 -5.79
CA VAL A 35 19.67 2.34 -5.77
C VAL A 35 19.85 1.74 -7.17
N ALA A 36 18.80 1.72 -8.00
CA ALA A 36 18.85 1.14 -9.35
C ALA A 36 19.95 1.71 -10.23
N PHE A 37 20.31 2.98 -10.05
CA PHE A 37 21.38 3.63 -10.81
C PHE A 37 22.80 3.29 -10.32
N ASN A 38 22.93 2.56 -9.21
CA ASN A 38 24.21 2.26 -8.56
C ASN A 38 24.58 0.76 -8.59
N VAL A 39 23.73 -0.12 -9.13
CA VAL A 39 23.89 -1.58 -9.06
C VAL A 39 24.35 -2.23 -10.39
N GLY A 40 24.86 -1.42 -11.32
CA GLY A 40 25.41 -1.91 -12.60
C GLY A 40 24.37 -2.64 -13.46
N ASP A 41 24.71 -3.84 -13.94
CA ASP A 41 23.86 -4.64 -14.83
C ASP A 41 22.52 -5.07 -14.19
N ALA A 42 22.43 -5.06 -12.86
CA ALA A 42 21.18 -5.34 -12.15
C ALA A 42 20.20 -4.15 -12.15
N GLY A 43 20.64 -2.97 -12.61
CA GLY A 43 19.88 -1.72 -12.54
C GLY A 43 18.46 -1.80 -13.10
N PRO A 44 18.23 -2.36 -14.31
CA PRO A 44 16.89 -2.50 -14.87
C PRO A 44 15.93 -3.32 -14.00
N TYR A 45 16.44 -4.39 -13.35
CA TYR A 45 15.63 -5.23 -12.48
C TYR A 45 15.29 -4.50 -11.17
N VAL A 46 16.26 -3.80 -10.58
CA VAL A 46 16.04 -3.01 -9.35
C VAL A 46 15.10 -1.83 -9.61
N PHE A 47 15.22 -1.17 -10.76
CA PHE A 47 14.29 -0.12 -11.17
C PHE A 47 12.87 -0.66 -11.32
N SER A 48 12.72 -1.81 -11.99
CA SER A 48 11.41 -2.48 -12.16
C SER A 48 10.80 -2.90 -10.83
N ALA A 49 11.61 -3.38 -9.88
CA ALA A 49 11.17 -3.67 -8.53
C ALA A 49 10.69 -2.40 -7.79
N GLY A 50 11.31 -1.25 -8.03
CA GLY A 50 10.83 0.04 -7.54
C GLY A 50 9.44 0.40 -8.07
N ILE A 51 9.19 0.19 -9.38
CA ILE A 51 7.86 0.39 -9.98
C ILE A 51 6.83 -0.53 -9.32
N ALA A 52 7.16 -1.81 -9.15
CA ALA A 52 6.27 -2.78 -8.54
C ALA A 52 5.93 -2.42 -7.08
N ALA A 53 6.93 -1.98 -6.30
CA ALA A 53 6.73 -1.53 -4.92
C ALA A 53 5.81 -0.29 -4.86
N VAL A 54 6.03 0.71 -5.71
CA VAL A 54 5.16 1.90 -5.79
C VAL A 54 3.74 1.51 -6.21
N ALA A 55 3.57 0.68 -7.24
CA ALA A 55 2.25 0.23 -7.67
C ALA A 55 1.50 -0.51 -6.54
N LEU A 56 2.18 -1.41 -5.84
CA LEU A 56 1.60 -2.18 -4.75
C LEU A 56 1.25 -1.30 -3.54
N SER A 57 1.98 -0.19 -3.32
CA SER A 57 1.65 0.75 -2.24
C SER A 57 0.26 1.36 -2.40
N PHE A 58 -0.19 1.58 -3.64
CA PHE A 58 -1.54 2.06 -3.91
C PHE A 58 -2.55 0.91 -3.99
N ALA A 59 -2.14 -0.27 -4.48
CA ALA A 59 -3.03 -1.42 -4.58
C ALA A 59 -3.47 -1.97 -3.21
N ILE A 60 -2.62 -1.90 -2.18
CA ILE A 60 -2.95 -2.34 -0.81
C ILE A 60 -4.21 -1.66 -0.26
N PRO A 61 -4.28 -0.32 -0.14
CA PRO A 61 -5.45 0.36 0.41
C PRO A 61 -6.65 0.38 -0.55
N THR A 62 -6.41 0.35 -1.86
CA THR A 62 -7.49 0.54 -2.85
C THR A 62 -8.18 -0.76 -3.29
N THR A 63 -7.49 -1.89 -3.21
CA THR A 63 -8.00 -3.17 -3.74
C THR A 63 -7.84 -4.32 -2.74
N ILE A 64 -6.69 -4.44 -2.07
CA ILE A 64 -6.42 -5.61 -1.21
C ILE A 64 -7.21 -5.54 0.09
N LEU A 65 -7.16 -4.44 0.84
CA LEU A 65 -7.91 -4.31 2.10
C LEU A 65 -9.42 -4.50 1.90
N PRO A 66 -10.08 -3.83 0.93
CA PRO A 66 -11.51 -4.07 0.67
C PRO A 66 -11.83 -5.54 0.34
N ALA A 67 -10.99 -6.19 -0.47
CA ALA A 67 -11.19 -7.60 -0.84
C ALA A 67 -10.97 -8.58 0.33
N LEU A 68 -10.21 -8.19 1.36
CA LEU A 68 -10.06 -8.96 2.59
C LEU A 68 -11.26 -8.74 3.51
N GLU A 69 -11.72 -7.50 3.68
CA GLU A 69 -12.93 -7.17 4.43
C GLU A 69 -14.17 -7.91 3.87
N ASP A 70 -14.30 -8.00 2.53
CA ASP A 70 -15.38 -8.73 1.84
C ASP A 70 -15.37 -10.26 2.10
N ARG A 71 -14.25 -10.83 2.53
CA ARG A 71 -14.13 -12.28 2.82
C ARG A 71 -14.37 -12.63 4.28
N GLU A 72 -14.28 -11.64 5.16
CA GLU A 72 -14.50 -11.80 6.60
C GLU A 72 -15.98 -11.61 6.99
N GLY A 73 -16.79 -11.02 6.10
CA GLY A 73 -18.25 -10.85 6.24
C GLY A 73 -19.06 -11.96 5.59
#